data_AF-A0A9Q1LME0-F1
#
_entry.id   AF-A0A9Q1LME0-F1
#
_cell.length_a   1.000
_cell.length_b   1.000
_cell.length_c   1.000
_cell.angle_alpha   90.00
_cell.angle_beta   90.00
_cell.angle_gamma   90.00
#
_symmetry.space_group_name_H-M   'P 1'
#
loop_
_entity.id
_entity.type
_entity.pdbx_description
1 polymer ?
#
loop_
_entity_poly.entity_id
_entity_poly.type
_entity_poly.pdbx_seq_one_letter_code
_entity_poly.pdbx_strand_id
1 'polypeptide(L)'
;MTIQEAVPNSRKLWPSWDTRQHFSCINSETTGISHLCDRLERTVSDSHGFPAVDRQRDILYQCQIFNLVWVGRYKLEPVVPEQIERILGYPENHTRLAGFSLMERLLSLKHCFQIDTLAYCLSSLKSLYPGGLTVLSIYSGIGGAEIALHRLGIRLKAVVSIEASEKNRRILKQWWSSSGQTGELVQMEDIHKLASNKVEVLIDKFGGFDFIICQNPCTYSSKGHLAADIDSQASLDFMLFHEFLRVLQWTELVVL
;
A
#
# COMPACT_ATOMS: atom_id res chain seq x y z
N MET A 1 -13.05 -7.26 -1.94
CA MET A 1 -12.68 -8.42 -1.10
C MET A 1 -13.28 -8.24 0.29
N THR A 2 -13.90 -9.29 0.83
CA THR A 2 -14.42 -9.31 2.21
C THR A 2 -13.36 -9.83 3.20
N ILE A 3 -13.57 -9.59 4.50
CA ILE A 3 -12.70 -10.12 5.57
C ILE A 3 -12.63 -11.66 5.48
N GLN A 4 -13.77 -12.30 5.21
CA GLN A 4 -13.86 -13.77 5.17
C GLN A 4 -13.15 -14.36 3.94
N GLU A 5 -13.08 -13.63 2.83
CA GLU A 5 -12.28 -14.02 1.66
C GLU A 5 -10.78 -13.89 1.95
N ALA A 6 -10.36 -12.84 2.66
CA ALA A 6 -8.97 -12.62 3.02
C ALA A 6 -8.48 -13.58 4.13
N VAL A 7 -9.36 -13.93 5.07
CA VAL A 7 -9.09 -14.77 6.24
C VAL A 7 -10.11 -15.92 6.32
N PRO A 8 -10.00 -16.96 5.47
CA PRO A 8 -11.03 -18.00 5.34
C PRO A 8 -11.33 -18.77 6.63
N ASN A 9 -10.31 -18.96 7.47
CA ASN A 9 -10.42 -19.71 8.72
C ASN A 9 -11.30 -19.00 9.77
N SER A 10 -11.56 -17.70 9.61
CA SER A 10 -12.36 -16.90 10.55
C SER A 10 -13.86 -17.18 10.47
N ARG A 11 -14.37 -17.67 9.34
CA ARG A 11 -15.81 -17.72 9.04
C ARG A 11 -16.64 -18.55 10.02
N LYS A 12 -16.10 -19.68 10.49
CA LYS A 12 -16.82 -20.58 11.42
C LYS A 12 -16.85 -20.06 12.86
N LEU A 13 -16.02 -19.06 13.16
CA LEU A 13 -15.76 -18.58 14.52
C LEU A 13 -16.19 -17.12 14.69
N TRP A 14 -16.79 -16.55 13.65
CA TRP A 14 -17.26 -15.17 13.62
C TRP A 14 -18.51 -15.03 14.51
N PRO A 15 -18.49 -14.17 15.53
CA PRO A 15 -19.68 -13.93 16.34
C PRO A 15 -20.84 -13.41 15.50
N SER A 16 -22.06 -13.85 15.79
CA SER A 16 -23.26 -13.44 15.04
C SER A 16 -23.57 -11.94 15.17
N TRP A 17 -23.05 -11.28 16.20
CA TRP A 17 -23.18 -9.85 16.45
C TRP A 17 -22.07 -9.01 15.80
N ASP A 18 -21.02 -9.64 15.25
CA ASP A 18 -20.00 -8.94 14.47
C ASP A 18 -20.40 -8.91 12.99
N THR A 19 -20.94 -7.77 12.55
CA THR A 19 -21.49 -7.59 11.20
C THR A 19 -20.46 -7.12 10.17
N ARG A 20 -19.18 -6.97 10.55
CA ARG A 20 -18.14 -6.41 9.67
C ARG A 20 -17.90 -7.34 8.48
N GLN A 21 -17.93 -6.75 7.28
CA GLN A 21 -17.63 -7.45 6.02
C GLN A 21 -16.31 -6.99 5.40
N HIS A 22 -15.85 -5.79 5.73
CA HIS A 22 -14.66 -5.16 5.17
C HIS A 22 -13.79 -4.60 6.29
N PHE A 23 -12.48 -4.55 6.02
CA PHE A 23 -11.52 -3.86 6.88
C PHE A 23 -11.69 -2.34 6.79
N SER A 24 -11.27 -1.65 7.85
CA SER A 24 -11.08 -0.20 7.83
C SER A 24 -9.75 0.14 7.14
N CYS A 25 -9.38 1.42 7.12
CA CYS A 25 -8.04 1.83 6.70
C CYS A 25 -6.96 1.08 7.50
N ILE A 26 -5.83 0.78 6.84
CA ILE A 26 -4.74 0.03 7.46
C ILE A 26 -4.16 0.84 8.63
N ASN A 27 -4.03 0.18 9.77
CA ASN A 27 -3.37 0.73 10.95
C ASN A 27 -1.95 0.15 11.05
N SER A 28 -0.96 1.02 11.26
CA SER A 28 0.45 0.65 11.42
C SER A 28 0.89 0.56 12.88
N GLU A 29 0.02 0.92 13.83
CA GLU A 29 0.29 0.77 15.26
C GLU A 29 0.47 -0.71 15.62
N THR A 30 1.44 -1.00 16.47
CA THR A 30 1.74 -2.37 16.93
C THR A 30 1.87 -2.46 18.45
N THR A 31 1.99 -1.32 19.13
CA THR A 31 2.22 -1.23 20.57
C THR A 31 0.94 -1.51 21.33
N GLY A 32 0.99 -2.42 22.30
CA GLY A 32 -0.13 -2.68 23.21
C GLY A 32 -1.31 -3.46 22.58
N ILE A 33 -1.22 -3.86 21.31
CA ILE A 33 -2.27 -4.65 20.64
C ILE A 33 -2.50 -5.99 21.33
N SER A 34 -1.45 -6.64 21.84
CA SER A 34 -1.58 -7.90 22.59
C SER A 34 -2.43 -7.73 23.85
N HIS A 35 -2.14 -6.70 24.65
CA HIS A 35 -2.90 -6.37 25.86
C HIS A 35 -4.35 -5.97 25.54
N LEU A 36 -4.57 -5.27 24.41
CA LEU A 36 -5.91 -4.96 23.93
C LEU A 36 -6.67 -6.25 23.59
N CYS A 37 -6.07 -7.15 22.79
CA CYS A 37 -6.68 -8.43 22.43
C CYS A 37 -7.06 -9.21 23.68
N ASP A 38 -6.11 -9.43 24.60
CA ASP A 38 -6.35 -10.11 25.88
C ASP A 38 -7.57 -9.56 26.64
N ARG A 39 -7.72 -8.23 26.69
CA ARG A 39 -8.84 -7.57 27.39
C ARG A 39 -10.17 -7.81 26.69
N LEU A 40 -10.21 -7.71 25.36
CA LEU A 40 -11.40 -7.95 24.55
C LEU A 40 -11.82 -9.43 24.61
N GLU A 41 -10.85 -10.34 24.49
CA GLU A 41 -11.05 -11.79 24.58
C GLU A 41 -11.63 -12.21 25.92
N ARG A 42 -11.09 -11.69 27.04
CA ARG A 42 -11.65 -11.93 28.38
C ARG A 42 -13.09 -11.47 28.49
N THR A 43 -13.39 -10.26 28.00
CA THR A 43 -14.76 -9.70 28.04
C THR A 43 -15.77 -10.62 27.33
N VAL A 44 -15.36 -11.19 26.20
CA VAL A 44 -16.20 -12.09 25.40
C VAL A 44 -16.32 -13.46 26.06
N SER A 45 -15.20 -13.98 26.59
CA SER A 45 -15.14 -15.27 27.30
C SER A 45 -16.01 -15.28 28.56
N ASP A 46 -15.91 -14.23 29.38
CA ASP A 46 -16.68 -14.08 30.63
C ASP A 46 -18.20 -13.98 30.36
N SER A 47 -18.57 -13.52 29.16
CA SER A 47 -19.96 -13.44 28.70
C SER A 47 -20.39 -14.67 27.89
N HIS A 48 -19.58 -15.74 27.86
CA HIS A 48 -19.81 -16.95 27.06
C HIS A 48 -20.08 -16.69 25.56
N GLY A 49 -19.51 -15.61 25.00
CA GLY A 49 -19.69 -15.20 23.61
C GLY A 49 -20.78 -14.16 23.36
N PHE A 50 -21.59 -13.84 24.37
CA PHE A 50 -22.72 -12.92 24.26
C PHE A 50 -22.59 -11.73 25.24
N PRO A 51 -21.57 -10.86 25.07
CA PRO A 51 -21.44 -9.66 25.88
C PRO A 51 -22.63 -8.72 25.66
N ALA A 52 -22.91 -7.83 26.62
CA ALA A 52 -23.97 -6.83 26.52
C ALA A 52 -23.78 -5.92 25.29
N VAL A 53 -24.87 -5.37 24.75
CA VAL A 53 -24.87 -4.62 23.48
C VAL A 53 -23.86 -3.46 23.50
N ASP A 54 -23.75 -2.71 24.61
CA ASP A 54 -22.78 -1.61 24.69
C ASP A 54 -21.33 -2.10 24.65
N ARG A 55 -21.06 -3.29 25.22
CA ARG A 55 -19.75 -3.95 25.14
C ARG A 55 -19.48 -4.49 23.74
N GLN A 56 -20.49 -5.02 23.05
CA GLN A 56 -20.35 -5.43 21.64
C GLN A 56 -19.93 -4.23 20.78
N ARG A 57 -20.56 -3.06 20.95
CA ARG A 57 -20.17 -1.85 20.20
C ARG A 57 -18.72 -1.44 20.46
N ASP A 58 -18.30 -1.44 21.73
CA ASP A 58 -16.92 -1.13 22.10
C ASP A 58 -15.92 -2.12 21.48
N ILE A 59 -16.19 -3.43 21.57
CA ILE A 59 -15.36 -4.46 20.93
C ILE A 59 -15.28 -4.23 19.42
N LEU A 60 -16.41 -4.01 18.75
CA LEU A 60 -16.42 -3.78 17.30
C LEU A 60 -15.65 -2.52 16.91
N TYR A 61 -15.76 -1.44 17.68
CA TYR A 61 -15.02 -0.21 17.46
C TYR A 61 -13.50 -0.45 17.56
N GLN A 62 -13.03 -1.15 18.59
CA GLN A 62 -11.62 -1.51 18.72
C GLN A 62 -11.17 -2.45 17.59
N CYS A 63 -11.98 -3.44 17.24
CA CYS A 63 -11.68 -4.34 16.13
C CYS A 63 -11.63 -3.61 14.78
N GLN A 64 -12.41 -2.55 14.59
CA GLN A 64 -12.32 -1.69 13.40
C GLN A 64 -11.04 -0.87 13.39
N ILE A 65 -10.67 -0.22 14.50
CA ILE A 65 -9.46 0.62 14.56
C ILE A 65 -8.19 -0.18 14.29
N PHE A 66 -8.08 -1.38 14.87
CA PHE A 66 -6.88 -2.19 14.78
C PHE A 66 -6.98 -3.31 13.76
N ASN A 67 -8.05 -3.34 12.96
CA ASN A 67 -8.35 -4.41 12.01
C ASN A 67 -8.17 -5.81 12.63
N LEU A 68 -8.78 -6.04 13.80
CA LEU A 68 -8.73 -7.33 14.49
C LEU A 68 -9.73 -8.32 13.88
N VAL A 69 -9.31 -9.58 13.76
CA VAL A 69 -10.10 -10.68 13.19
C VAL A 69 -10.21 -11.84 14.16
N TRP A 70 -11.35 -12.54 14.11
CA TRP A 70 -11.57 -13.74 14.91
C TRP A 70 -10.81 -14.93 14.32
N VAL A 71 -9.86 -15.47 15.07
CA VAL A 71 -9.03 -16.62 14.63
C VAL A 71 -9.31 -17.90 15.42
N GLY A 72 -10.08 -17.78 16.50
CA GLY A 72 -10.33 -18.83 17.48
C GLY A 72 -11.62 -18.56 18.22
N ARG A 73 -12.10 -19.54 18.98
CA ARG A 73 -13.23 -19.32 19.89
C ARG A 73 -12.83 -18.24 20.89
N TYR A 74 -13.54 -17.10 20.83
CA TYR A 74 -13.29 -15.90 21.63
C TYR A 74 -11.89 -15.30 21.47
N LYS A 75 -11.17 -15.64 20.40
CA LYS A 75 -9.78 -15.20 20.17
C LYS A 75 -9.68 -14.23 19.01
N LEU A 76 -8.99 -13.11 19.24
CA LEU A 76 -8.73 -12.04 18.28
C LEU A 76 -7.23 -11.97 17.97
N GLU A 77 -6.92 -11.68 16.72
CA GLU A 77 -5.55 -11.34 16.31
C GLU A 77 -5.60 -10.17 15.32
N PRO A 78 -4.56 -9.32 15.27
CA PRO A 78 -4.42 -8.35 14.21
C PRO A 78 -4.23 -9.06 12.86
N VAL A 79 -4.72 -8.42 11.78
CA VAL A 79 -4.44 -8.88 10.42
C VAL A 79 -2.94 -8.84 10.16
N VAL A 80 -2.40 -9.94 9.62
CA VAL A 80 -0.97 -10.04 9.31
C VAL A 80 -0.66 -9.37 7.95
N PRO A 81 0.57 -8.88 7.71
CA PRO A 81 0.92 -8.18 6.47
C PRO A 81 0.59 -8.96 5.19
N GLU A 82 0.74 -10.28 5.19
CA GLU A 82 0.44 -11.13 4.03
C GLU A 82 -1.05 -11.11 3.65
N GLN A 83 -1.94 -10.96 4.64
CA GLN A 83 -3.36 -10.79 4.40
C GLN A 83 -3.65 -9.40 3.83
N ILE A 84 -2.96 -8.36 4.32
CA ILE A 84 -3.08 -6.99 3.79
C ILE A 84 -2.60 -6.91 2.35
N GLU A 85 -1.45 -7.52 2.03
CA GLU A 85 -0.94 -7.64 0.67
C GLU A 85 -2.00 -8.24 -0.26
N ARG A 86 -2.64 -9.34 0.16
CA ARG A 86 -3.73 -9.98 -0.59
C ARG A 86 -4.93 -9.06 -0.78
N ILE A 87 -5.37 -8.35 0.27
CA ILE A 87 -6.51 -7.41 0.21
C ILE A 87 -6.23 -6.28 -0.77
N LEU A 88 -5.01 -5.75 -0.76
CA LEU A 88 -4.57 -4.69 -1.64
C LEU A 88 -4.24 -5.20 -3.06
N GLY A 89 -4.19 -6.52 -3.28
CA GLY A 89 -3.91 -7.14 -4.59
C GLY A 89 -2.42 -7.19 -4.96
N TYR A 90 -1.53 -7.06 -3.96
CA TYR A 90 -0.09 -7.26 -4.11
C TYR A 90 0.28 -8.75 -4.13
N PRO A 91 1.45 -9.12 -4.68
CA PRO A 91 1.98 -10.48 -4.58
C PRO A 91 2.13 -10.93 -3.12
N GLU A 92 2.03 -12.24 -2.89
CA GLU A 92 2.23 -12.79 -1.55
C GLU A 92 3.68 -12.60 -1.09
N ASN A 93 3.87 -12.20 0.17
CA ASN A 93 5.16 -11.86 0.76
C ASN A 93 5.87 -10.67 0.09
N HIS A 94 5.12 -9.78 -0.59
CA HIS A 94 5.70 -8.63 -1.31
C HIS A 94 6.56 -7.72 -0.43
N THR A 95 6.14 -7.48 0.82
CA THR A 95 6.90 -6.67 1.79
C THR A 95 7.86 -7.48 2.64
N ARG A 96 7.98 -8.79 2.41
CA ARG A 96 8.80 -9.67 3.24
C ARG A 96 10.27 -9.61 2.81
N LEU A 97 10.99 -8.68 3.42
CA LEU A 97 12.42 -8.48 3.23
C LEU A 97 13.22 -8.73 4.52
N ALA A 98 14.44 -9.21 4.35
CA ALA A 98 15.38 -9.33 5.46
C ALA A 98 15.66 -7.96 6.09
N GLY A 99 15.51 -7.89 7.42
CA GLY A 99 15.71 -6.68 8.21
C GLY A 99 14.49 -5.75 8.32
N PHE A 100 13.31 -6.18 7.87
CA PHE A 100 12.07 -5.41 8.03
C PHE A 100 11.32 -5.83 9.29
N SER A 101 10.95 -4.86 10.13
CA SER A 101 10.08 -5.08 11.27
C SER A 101 8.62 -5.21 10.85
N LEU A 102 7.76 -5.77 11.71
CA LEU A 102 6.31 -5.81 11.48
C LEU A 102 5.74 -4.40 11.22
N MET A 103 6.13 -3.43 12.05
CA MET A 103 5.70 -2.03 11.92
C MET A 103 6.08 -1.45 10.56
N GLU A 104 7.29 -1.71 10.09
CA GLU A 104 7.76 -1.21 8.78
C GLU A 104 6.97 -1.80 7.62
N ARG A 105 6.65 -3.10 7.68
CA ARG A 105 5.82 -3.74 6.67
C ARG A 105 4.41 -3.15 6.63
N LEU A 106 3.80 -2.96 7.80
CA LEU A 106 2.47 -2.34 7.91
C LEU A 106 2.49 -0.89 7.42
N LEU A 107 3.51 -0.10 7.77
CA LEU A 107 3.66 1.28 7.34
C LEU A 107 3.82 1.37 5.81
N SER A 108 4.62 0.48 5.20
CA SER A 108 4.76 0.41 3.74
C SER A 108 3.42 0.11 3.06
N LEU A 109 2.58 -0.75 3.63
CA LEU A 109 1.27 -1.12 3.05
C LEU A 109 0.19 -0.05 3.26
N LYS A 110 0.29 0.75 4.33
CA LYS A 110 -0.74 1.72 4.75
C LYS A 110 -1.15 2.71 3.65
N HIS A 111 -0.20 3.14 2.83
CA HIS A 111 -0.41 4.20 1.82
C HIS A 111 -0.34 3.70 0.39
N CYS A 112 -0.41 2.38 0.20
CA CYS A 112 -0.28 1.78 -1.11
C CYS A 112 -1.56 1.83 -1.93
N PHE A 113 -1.41 1.75 -3.24
CA PHE A 113 -2.54 1.59 -4.14
C PHE A 113 -3.27 0.28 -3.87
N GLN A 114 -4.59 0.30 -4.02
CA GLN A 114 -5.34 -0.92 -4.24
C GLN A 114 -5.14 -1.32 -5.71
N ILE A 115 -4.45 -2.43 -5.94
CA ILE A 115 -3.93 -2.83 -7.25
C ILE A 115 -5.05 -3.09 -8.26
N ASP A 116 -6.16 -3.69 -7.85
CA ASP A 116 -7.27 -4.00 -8.78
C ASP A 116 -8.00 -2.73 -9.25
N THR A 117 -8.19 -1.77 -8.35
CA THR A 117 -8.74 -0.43 -8.62
C THR A 117 -7.82 0.31 -9.58
N LEU A 118 -6.51 0.32 -9.30
CA LEU A 118 -5.55 0.96 -10.19
C LEU A 118 -5.50 0.28 -11.55
N ALA A 119 -5.45 -1.05 -11.60
CA ALA A 119 -5.44 -1.81 -12.85
C ALA A 119 -6.71 -1.56 -13.66
N TYR A 120 -7.87 -1.44 -13.02
CA TYR A 120 -9.11 -1.06 -13.71
C TYR A 120 -8.97 0.32 -14.39
N CYS A 121 -8.49 1.34 -13.67
CA CYS A 121 -8.26 2.68 -14.22
C CYS A 121 -7.24 2.69 -15.37
N LEU A 122 -6.21 1.83 -15.31
CA LEU A 122 -5.15 1.76 -16.31
C LEU A 122 -5.41 0.78 -17.46
N SER A 123 -6.54 0.05 -17.42
CA SER A 123 -6.82 -1.06 -18.35
C SER A 123 -6.79 -0.66 -19.82
N SER A 124 -7.22 0.56 -20.16
CA SER A 124 -7.21 1.10 -21.52
C SER A 124 -5.81 1.17 -22.13
N LEU A 125 -4.76 1.35 -21.31
CA LEU A 125 -3.37 1.44 -21.77
C LEU A 125 -2.90 0.16 -22.46
N LYS A 126 -3.48 -1.00 -22.13
CA LYS A 126 -3.11 -2.28 -22.73
C LYS A 126 -3.31 -2.29 -24.25
N SER A 127 -4.40 -1.69 -24.71
CA SER A 127 -4.71 -1.61 -26.15
C SER A 127 -3.90 -0.53 -26.87
N LEU A 128 -3.54 0.54 -26.17
CA LEU A 128 -2.78 1.67 -26.70
C LEU A 128 -1.29 1.35 -26.85
N TYR A 129 -0.74 0.51 -25.97
CA TYR A 129 0.68 0.17 -25.94
C TYR A 129 0.92 -1.35 -26.06
N PRO A 130 0.57 -1.98 -27.20
CA PRO A 130 0.74 -3.43 -27.40
C PRO A 130 2.21 -3.88 -27.32
N GLY A 131 3.16 -2.98 -27.63
CA GLY A 131 4.59 -3.23 -27.51
C GLY A 131 5.15 -3.01 -26.09
N GLY A 132 4.33 -2.59 -25.14
CA GLY A 132 4.76 -2.12 -23.81
C GLY A 132 5.10 -0.64 -23.77
N LEU A 133 5.44 -0.17 -22.57
CA LEU A 133 5.58 1.26 -22.26
C LEU A 133 6.81 1.57 -21.40
N THR A 134 7.26 2.82 -21.47
CA THR A 134 8.25 3.41 -20.56
C THR A 134 7.52 4.25 -19.49
N VAL A 135 7.78 3.99 -18.21
CA VAL A 135 7.11 4.65 -17.08
C VAL A 135 8.04 5.60 -16.33
N LEU A 136 7.53 6.79 -15.99
CA LEU A 136 8.06 7.61 -14.91
C LEU A 136 7.14 7.51 -13.69
N SER A 137 7.62 6.86 -12.63
CA SER A 137 6.85 6.54 -11.43
C SER A 137 7.35 7.38 -10.26
N ILE A 138 6.59 8.42 -9.90
CA ILE A 138 6.95 9.42 -8.90
C ILE A 138 6.33 9.04 -7.56
N TYR A 139 7.14 9.06 -6.50
CA TYR A 139 6.79 8.53 -5.17
C TYR A 139 6.28 7.09 -5.25
N SER A 140 7.03 6.22 -5.95
CA SER A 140 6.57 4.90 -6.38
C SER A 140 6.14 3.95 -5.23
N GLY A 141 6.50 4.27 -3.99
CA GLY A 141 6.22 3.43 -2.83
C GLY A 141 6.79 2.04 -3.04
N ILE A 142 6.00 1.01 -2.75
CA ILE A 142 6.40 -0.39 -2.92
C ILE A 142 6.15 -0.94 -4.33
N GLY A 143 5.87 -0.09 -5.32
CA GLY A 143 5.74 -0.52 -6.71
C GLY A 143 4.31 -0.82 -7.17
N GLY A 144 3.30 -0.13 -6.62
CA GLY A 144 1.90 -0.45 -6.89
C GLY A 144 1.52 -0.26 -8.36
N ALA A 145 2.01 0.80 -9.00
CA ALA A 145 1.74 1.08 -10.41
C ALA A 145 2.35 0.03 -11.34
N GLU A 146 3.60 -0.33 -11.09
CA GLU A 146 4.37 -1.31 -11.84
C GLU A 146 3.72 -2.69 -11.76
N ILE A 147 3.24 -3.07 -10.56
CA ILE A 147 2.49 -4.32 -10.34
C ILE A 147 1.15 -4.28 -11.09
N ALA A 148 0.40 -3.18 -11.03
CA ALA A 148 -0.88 -3.06 -11.72
C ALA A 148 -0.72 -3.19 -13.25
N LEU A 149 0.25 -2.48 -13.83
CA LEU A 149 0.59 -2.56 -15.25
C LEU A 149 1.06 -3.97 -15.66
N HIS A 150 1.90 -4.60 -14.85
CA HIS A 150 2.32 -5.98 -15.06
C HIS A 150 1.14 -6.95 -15.01
N ARG A 151 0.23 -6.82 -14.04
CA ARG A 151 -0.99 -7.67 -13.92
C ARG A 151 -1.94 -7.50 -15.10
N LEU A 152 -1.97 -6.32 -15.73
CA LEU A 152 -2.71 -6.10 -16.98
C LEU A 152 -2.07 -6.81 -18.19
N GLY A 153 -0.83 -7.31 -18.05
CA GLY A 153 -0.05 -7.88 -19.14
C GLY A 153 0.60 -6.83 -20.03
N ILE A 154 0.80 -5.61 -19.52
CA ILE A 154 1.50 -4.55 -20.24
C ILE A 154 2.99 -4.70 -19.94
N ARG A 155 3.79 -4.85 -21.00
CA ARG A 155 5.24 -4.97 -20.87
C ARG A 155 5.84 -3.63 -20.38
N LEU A 156 6.66 -3.69 -19.34
CA LEU A 156 7.44 -2.54 -18.87
C LEU A 156 8.79 -2.54 -19.60
N LYS A 157 8.98 -1.63 -20.55
CA LYS A 157 10.23 -1.49 -21.31
C LYS A 157 11.32 -0.87 -20.43
N ALA A 158 10.97 0.22 -19.77
CA ALA A 158 11.79 0.84 -18.75
C ALA A 158 10.90 1.51 -17.70
N VAL A 159 11.38 1.55 -16.46
CA VAL A 159 10.73 2.26 -15.34
C VAL A 159 11.78 3.10 -14.66
N VAL A 160 11.54 4.40 -14.59
CA VAL A 160 12.28 5.32 -13.73
C VAL A 160 11.41 5.57 -12.51
N SER A 161 11.79 5.01 -11.36
CA SER A 161 11.05 5.13 -10.10
C SER A 161 11.75 6.10 -9.15
N ILE A 162 11.02 7.07 -8.60
CA ILE A 162 11.50 8.03 -7.61
C ILE A 162 10.85 7.71 -6.26
N GLU A 163 11.64 7.35 -5.25
CA GLU A 163 11.13 6.96 -3.94
C GLU A 163 12.18 7.22 -2.86
N ALA A 164 11.85 8.01 -1.84
CA ALA A 164 12.78 8.42 -0.78
C ALA A 164 13.14 7.30 0.20
N SER A 165 12.21 6.40 0.51
CA SER A 165 12.44 5.28 1.41
C SER A 165 13.27 4.20 0.72
N GLU A 166 14.49 3.98 1.21
CA GLU A 166 15.35 2.87 0.75
C GLU A 166 14.63 1.52 0.91
N LYS A 167 13.84 1.37 1.97
CA LYS A 167 13.04 0.17 2.21
C LYS A 167 12.03 -0.09 1.09
N ASN A 168 11.27 0.93 0.70
CA ASN A 168 10.31 0.83 -0.40
C ASN A 168 11.03 0.55 -1.74
N ARG A 169 12.18 1.21 -2.00
CA ARG A 169 13.01 0.93 -3.17
C ARG A 169 13.46 -0.53 -3.21
N ARG A 170 13.88 -1.09 -2.07
CA ARG A 170 14.29 -2.50 -1.96
C ARG A 170 13.13 -3.46 -2.25
N ILE A 171 11.91 -3.15 -1.82
CA ILE A 171 10.71 -3.96 -2.12
C ILE A 171 10.45 -3.99 -3.63
N LEU A 172 10.38 -2.81 -4.27
CA LEU A 172 10.19 -2.73 -5.73
C LEU A 172 11.32 -3.46 -6.47
N LYS A 173 12.58 -3.27 -6.07
CA LYS A 173 13.72 -3.94 -6.70
C LYS A 173 13.67 -5.47 -6.56
N GLN A 174 13.24 -5.98 -5.42
CA GLN A 174 13.03 -7.41 -5.21
C GLN A 174 11.96 -7.94 -6.16
N TRP A 175 10.79 -7.29 -6.19
CA TRP A 175 9.70 -7.66 -7.10
C TRP A 175 10.13 -7.60 -8.57
N TRP A 176 10.85 -6.56 -8.97
CA TRP A 176 11.35 -6.41 -10.33
C TRP A 176 12.22 -7.61 -10.75
N SER A 177 13.10 -8.03 -9.84
CA SER A 177 14.02 -9.14 -10.08
C SER A 177 13.32 -10.52 -10.11
N SER A 178 12.20 -10.68 -9.39
CA SER A 178 11.48 -11.96 -9.28
C SER A 178 10.27 -12.10 -10.21
N SER A 179 9.77 -11.02 -10.80
CA SER A 179 8.56 -11.00 -11.65
C SER A 179 8.81 -11.33 -13.12
N GLY A 180 10.06 -11.62 -13.50
CA GLY A 180 10.42 -11.93 -14.90
C GLY A 180 10.45 -10.71 -15.83
N GLN A 181 10.57 -9.50 -15.28
CA GLN A 181 10.71 -8.29 -16.07
C GLN A 181 11.99 -8.35 -16.92
N THR A 182 11.85 -8.01 -18.20
CA THR A 182 12.97 -7.95 -19.15
C THR A 182 13.47 -6.52 -19.40
N GLY A 183 12.72 -5.52 -18.93
CA GLY A 183 13.04 -4.11 -19.10
C GLY A 183 14.07 -3.61 -18.10
N GLU A 184 14.34 -2.31 -18.14
CA GLU A 184 15.26 -1.65 -17.22
C GLU A 184 14.52 -0.95 -16.06
N LEU A 185 14.98 -1.15 -14.83
CA LEU A 185 14.54 -0.37 -13.66
C LEU A 185 15.65 0.58 -13.22
N VAL A 186 15.36 1.88 -13.24
CA VAL A 186 16.23 2.94 -12.70
C VAL A 186 15.57 3.50 -11.45
N GLN A 187 16.22 3.36 -10.31
CA GLN A 187 15.71 3.91 -9.04
C GLN A 187 16.46 5.18 -8.65
N MET A 188 15.71 6.20 -8.25
CA MET A 188 16.22 7.46 -7.72
C MET A 188 15.62 7.68 -6.34
N GLU A 189 16.42 8.20 -5.41
CA GLU A 189 15.98 8.42 -4.03
C GLU A 189 15.34 9.79 -3.79
N ASP A 190 15.55 10.73 -4.70
CA ASP A 190 15.17 12.12 -4.47
C ASP A 190 14.67 12.73 -5.78
N ILE A 191 13.48 13.33 -5.71
CA ILE A 191 12.85 14.02 -6.83
C ILE A 191 13.62 15.27 -7.25
N HIS A 192 14.37 15.89 -6.34
CA HIS A 192 15.22 17.03 -6.66
C HIS A 192 16.43 16.63 -7.51
N LYS A 193 16.83 15.35 -7.51
CA LYS A 193 17.86 14.81 -8.43
C LYS A 193 17.35 14.67 -9.87
N LEU A 194 16.03 14.69 -10.06
CA LEU A 194 15.41 14.72 -11.38
C LEU A 194 15.30 16.18 -11.83
N ALA A 195 16.47 16.79 -12.09
CA ALA A 195 16.66 18.10 -12.73
C ALA A 195 16.46 18.01 -14.26
N SER A 196 16.27 19.13 -14.97
CA SER A 196 15.95 19.14 -16.42
C SER A 196 16.98 18.37 -17.25
N ASN A 197 18.28 18.60 -17.00
CA ASN A 197 19.37 17.87 -17.64
C ASN A 197 19.31 16.35 -17.41
N LYS A 198 18.84 15.92 -16.23
CA LYS A 198 18.69 14.49 -15.92
C LYS A 198 17.47 13.91 -16.63
N VAL A 199 16.38 14.67 -16.75
CA VAL A 199 15.20 14.29 -17.54
C VAL A 199 15.57 14.11 -19.00
N GLU A 200 16.30 15.06 -19.60
CA GLU A 200 16.80 14.96 -20.99
C GLU A 200 17.62 13.69 -21.20
N VAL A 201 18.59 13.41 -20.32
CA VAL A 201 19.41 12.18 -20.39
C VAL A 201 18.55 10.90 -20.33
N LEU A 202 17.48 10.90 -19.52
CA LEU A 202 16.58 9.75 -19.43
C LEU A 202 15.68 9.63 -20.66
N ILE A 203 15.20 10.75 -21.21
CA ILE A 203 14.43 10.80 -22.44
C ILE A 203 15.28 10.31 -23.63
N ASP A 204 16.50 10.80 -23.77
CA ASP A 204 17.45 10.36 -24.81
C ASP A 204 17.73 8.86 -24.71
N LYS A 205 17.87 8.36 -23.48
CA LYS A 205 18.14 6.94 -23.24
C LYS A 205 16.95 6.03 -23.58
N PHE A 206 15.74 6.44 -23.21
CA PHE A 206 14.55 5.56 -23.29
C PHE A 206 13.58 5.91 -24.41
N GLY A 207 13.83 6.98 -25.16
CA GLY A 207 12.94 7.49 -26.21
C GLY A 207 11.71 8.21 -25.67
N GLY A 208 11.81 8.82 -24.48
CA GLY A 208 10.70 9.47 -23.77
C GLY A 208 9.94 8.56 -22.80
N PHE A 209 8.91 9.11 -22.16
CA PHE A 209 8.02 8.40 -21.22
C PHE A 209 6.60 8.34 -21.80
N ASP A 210 6.06 7.13 -21.92
CA ASP A 210 4.70 6.91 -22.41
C ASP A 210 3.65 7.17 -21.31
N PHE A 211 4.04 6.94 -20.06
CA PHE A 211 3.14 7.04 -18.92
C PHE A 211 3.86 7.62 -17.70
N ILE A 212 3.25 8.63 -17.09
CA ILE A 212 3.74 9.28 -15.88
C ILE A 212 2.69 9.07 -14.80
N ILE A 213 3.10 8.52 -13.67
CA ILE A 213 2.23 8.26 -12.54
C ILE A 213 2.85 8.77 -11.25
N CYS A 214 2.00 9.26 -10.37
CA CYS A 214 2.38 9.76 -9.06
C CYS A 214 1.49 9.11 -8.01
N GLN A 215 2.09 8.49 -7.01
CA GLN A 215 1.38 8.12 -5.79
C GLN A 215 1.45 9.33 -4.85
N ASN A 216 0.35 9.65 -4.16
CA ASN A 216 0.39 10.74 -3.18
C ASN A 216 1.41 10.40 -2.08
N PRO A 217 2.51 11.15 -1.95
CA PRO A 217 3.46 10.93 -0.88
C PRO A 217 2.85 11.44 0.42
N CYS A 218 2.23 10.54 1.16
CA CYS A 218 1.69 10.89 2.47
C CYS A 218 2.88 11.13 3.42
N THR A 219 3.19 12.40 3.70
CA THR A 219 4.16 12.76 4.74
C THR A 219 3.46 12.79 6.08
N TYR A 220 4.01 12.09 7.07
CA TYR A 220 3.62 12.30 8.46
C TYR A 220 4.52 13.35 9.08
N SER A 221 3.92 14.47 9.48
CA SER A 221 4.49 15.33 10.50
C SER A 221 4.58 14.51 11.79
N SER A 222 5.80 14.10 12.15
CA SER A 222 6.13 13.56 13.46
C SER A 222 6.06 14.68 14.52
N LYS A 223 4.87 15.24 14.75
CA LYS A 223 4.59 16.18 15.84
C LYS A 223 3.30 15.79 16.57
N GLY A 224 3.48 14.91 17.56
CA GLY A 224 2.81 14.94 18.86
C GLY A 224 1.28 14.99 18.91
N HIS A 225 0.64 13.82 18.97
CA HIS A 225 -0.16 13.34 20.12
C HIS A 225 -0.88 12.04 19.69
N LEU A 226 -0.70 10.98 20.48
CA LEU A 226 -1.17 9.60 20.27
C LEU A 226 -2.70 9.40 20.12
N ALA A 227 -3.49 10.48 20.18
CA ALA A 227 -4.95 10.46 20.03
C ALA A 227 -5.44 11.12 18.72
N ALA A 228 -4.59 11.85 17.99
CA ALA A 228 -4.97 12.57 16.78
C ALA A 228 -4.75 11.75 15.48
N ASP A 229 -4.09 10.60 15.57
CA ASP A 229 -3.73 9.76 14.40
C ASP A 229 -4.91 8.93 13.85
N ILE A 230 -6.04 8.91 14.58
CA ILE A 230 -7.29 8.26 14.15
C ILE A 230 -8.00 9.12 13.09
N ASP A 231 -7.71 10.43 13.04
CA ASP A 231 -8.37 11.42 12.18
C ASP A 231 -7.40 12.17 11.26
N SER A 232 -6.13 11.76 11.19
CA SER A 232 -5.18 12.34 10.24
C SER A 232 -5.53 11.88 8.83
N GLN A 233 -6.52 12.53 8.22
CA GLN A 233 -6.73 12.54 6.77
C GLN A 233 -5.36 12.74 6.13
N ALA A 234 -4.99 11.87 5.19
CA ALA A 234 -3.79 12.06 4.39
C ALA A 234 -3.91 13.40 3.67
N SER A 235 -3.35 14.45 4.26
CA SER A 235 -3.32 15.77 3.65
C SER A 235 -2.38 15.69 2.46
N LEU A 236 -2.81 16.21 1.31
CA LEU A 236 -1.93 16.41 0.17
C LEU A 236 -0.74 17.26 0.65
N ASP A 237 0.47 16.72 0.54
CA ASP A 237 1.66 17.53 0.75
C ASP A 237 1.84 18.43 -0.48
N PHE A 238 1.39 19.68 -0.35
CA PHE A 238 1.44 20.65 -1.44
C PHE A 238 2.85 20.85 -1.99
N MET A 239 3.90 20.71 -1.16
CA MET A 239 5.29 20.82 -1.62
C MET A 239 5.65 19.65 -2.53
N LEU A 240 5.30 18.44 -2.14
CA LEU A 240 5.60 17.24 -2.93
C LEU A 240 4.74 17.16 -4.20
N PHE A 241 3.51 17.67 -4.17
CA PHE A 241 2.69 17.85 -5.36
C PHE A 241 3.27 18.88 -6.33
N HIS A 242 3.84 19.98 -5.82
CA HIS A 242 4.52 20.96 -6.67
C HIS A 242 5.75 20.38 -7.37
N GLU A 243 6.52 19.52 -6.69
CA GLU A 243 7.63 18.80 -7.31
C GLU A 243 7.18 17.84 -8.41
N PHE A 244 6.02 17.20 -8.25
CA PHE A 244 5.40 16.40 -9.32
C PHE A 244 5.08 17.26 -10.55
N LEU A 245 4.42 18.41 -10.36
CA LEU A 245 4.09 19.33 -11.46
C LEU A 245 5.35 19.87 -12.16
N ARG A 246 6.42 20.17 -11.40
CA ARG A 246 7.71 20.59 -11.94
C ARG A 246 8.29 19.53 -12.89
N VAL A 247 8.26 18.26 -12.50
CA VAL A 247 8.76 17.15 -13.32
C VAL A 247 7.89 16.96 -14.55
N LEU A 248 6.56 17.02 -14.40
CA LEU A 248 5.62 16.86 -15.50
C LEU A 248 5.84 17.91 -16.60
N GLN A 249 6.04 19.18 -16.21
CA GLN A 249 6.34 20.25 -17.16
C GLN A 249 7.59 19.96 -18.00
N TRP A 250 8.65 19.42 -17.41
CA TRP A 250 9.87 19.12 -18.16
C TRP A 250 9.73 17.92 -19.09
N THR A 251 8.93 16.93 -18.72
CA THR A 251 8.64 15.82 -19.63
C THR A 251 7.77 16.23 -20.82
N GLU A 252 6.90 17.24 -20.66
CA GLU A 252 6.10 17.78 -21.75
C GLU A 252 6.89 18.74 -22.66
N LEU A 253 7.77 19.57 -22.08
CA LEU A 253 8.56 20.56 -22.82
C LEU A 253 9.59 19.97 -23.78
N VAL A 254 10.01 18.71 -23.60
CA VAL A 254 11.00 18.04 -24.45
C VAL A 254 10.34 17.33 -25.65
N VAL A 255 9.00 17.27 -25.71
CA VAL A 255 8.23 16.61 -26.80
C VAL A 255 7.86 17.59 -27.94
N LEU A 256 8.41 18.82 -27.94
CA LEU A 256 8.25 19.81 -29.01
C LEU A 256 9.53 19.93 -29.85
#